data_AF-A0A7Y2CU74-F1
#
_entry.id   AF-A0A7Y2CU74-F1
#
_cell.length_a   1.000
_cell.length_b   1.000
_cell.length_c   1.000
_cell.angle_alpha   90.00
_cell.angle_beta   90.00
_cell.angle_gamma   90.00
#
_symmetry.space_group_name_H-M   'P 1'
#
loop_
_entity.id
_entity.type
_entity.pdbx_description
1 polymer ?
#
loop_
_entity_poly.entity_id
_entity_poly.type
_entity_poly.pdbx_seq_one_letter_code
_entity_poly.pdbx_strand_id
1 'polypeptide(L)' 'MSAQFDSYDVVIVGGAIYGSGLAWWLTRDDQFQGRVLVVERDPTYTFASTSHTNSCIRQQFSNPINIRIS' A
#
# COMPACT_ATOMS: atom_id res chain seq x y z
N MET A 1 4.48 8.30 -19.10
CA MET A 1 3.17 8.02 -18.49
C MET A 1 2.48 9.37 -18.32
N SER A 2 1.41 9.65 -19.06
CA SER A 2 0.63 10.89 -18.90
C SER A 2 -0.45 10.68 -17.85
N ALA A 3 -0.72 11.70 -17.04
CA ALA A 3 -1.85 11.65 -16.11
C ALA A 3 -3.17 11.58 -16.90
N GLN A 4 -4.12 10.78 -16.43
CA GLN A 4 -5.45 10.65 -17.05
C GLN A 4 -6.34 11.86 -16.74
N PHE A 5 -6.13 12.49 -15.58
CA PHE A 5 -6.86 13.65 -15.12
C PHE A 5 -5.89 14.76 -14.73
N ASP A 6 -6.36 16.01 -14.78
CA ASP A 6 -5.59 17.19 -14.39
C ASP A 6 -5.39 17.29 -12.86
N SER A 7 -6.21 16.58 -12.08
CA SER A 7 -6.13 16.55 -10.61
C SER A 7 -6.63 15.23 -10.01
N TYR A 8 -6.13 14.94 -8.79
CA TYR A 8 -6.49 13.79 -7.96
C TYR A 8 -6.65 14.25 -6.50
N ASP A 9 -7.58 13.64 -5.78
CA ASP A 9 -7.85 13.96 -4.37
C ASP A 9 -6.85 13.27 -3.44
N VAL A 10 -6.38 12.08 -3.83
CA VAL A 10 -5.36 11.31 -3.09
C VAL A 10 -4.28 10.83 -4.05
N VAL A 11 -3.03 11.11 -3.72
CA VAL A 11 -1.85 10.58 -4.44
C VAL A 11 -1.08 9.66 -3.50
N ILE A 12 -0.94 8.39 -3.90
CA ILE A 12 -0.24 7.34 -3.18
C ILE A 12 1.10 7.11 -3.87
N VAL A 13 2.20 7.35 -3.18
CA VAL A 13 3.55 7.10 -3.68
C VAL A 13 4.05 5.75 -3.16
N GLY A 14 4.29 4.83 -4.09
CA GLY A 14 4.58 3.42 -3.81
C GLY A 14 3.30 2.59 -3.83
N GLY A 15 3.21 1.63 -4.76
CA GLY A 15 2.01 0.85 -5.03
C GLY A 15 2.03 -0.58 -4.48
N ALA A 16 3.08 -1.00 -3.78
CA ALA A 16 3.19 -2.34 -3.17
C ALA A 16 2.07 -2.63 -2.14
N ILE A 17 2.24 -3.60 -1.22
CA ILE A 17 1.13 -4.08 -0.37
C ILE A 17 0.29 -2.97 0.30
N TYR A 18 0.95 -1.94 0.84
CA TYR A 18 0.26 -0.82 1.48
C TYR A 18 -0.43 0.11 0.48
N GLY A 19 0.26 0.49 -0.60
CA GLY A 19 -0.28 1.45 -1.57
C GLY A 19 -1.48 0.89 -2.34
N SER A 20 -1.35 -0.34 -2.84
CA SER A 20 -2.46 -1.04 -3.49
C SER A 20 -3.62 -1.32 -2.52
N GLY A 21 -3.32 -1.73 -1.28
CA GLY A 21 -4.34 -1.97 -0.26
C GLY A 21 -5.13 -0.71 0.10
N LEU A 22 -4.44 0.41 0.31
CA LEU A 22 -5.08 1.70 0.59
C LEU A 22 -5.93 2.16 -0.59
N ALA A 23 -5.40 2.12 -1.81
CA ALA A 23 -6.13 2.51 -3.01
C ALA A 23 -7.42 1.69 -3.16
N TRP A 24 -7.33 0.36 -2.99
CA TRP A 24 -8.46 -0.54 -3.07
C TRP A 24 -9.57 -0.18 -2.08
N TRP A 25 -9.23 0.05 -0.81
CA TRP A 25 -10.21 0.39 0.20
C TRP A 25 -10.82 1.78 -0.01
N LEU A 26 -10.03 2.77 -0.41
CA LEU A 26 -10.54 4.10 -0.78
C LEU A 26 -11.54 3.99 -1.92
N THR A 27 -11.23 3.23 -2.98
CA THR A 27 -12.13 3.05 -4.12
C THR A 27 -13.36 2.18 -3.84
N ARG A 28 -13.39 1.49 -2.70
CA ARG A 28 -14.52 0.66 -2.26
C ARG A 28 -15.44 1.35 -1.26
N ASP A 29 -14.99 2.45 -0.66
CA ASP A 29 -15.79 3.21 0.28
C ASP A 29 -16.83 4.04 -0.49
N ASP A 30 -18.12 3.75 -0.30
CA ASP A 30 -19.22 4.48 -0.95
C ASP A 30 -19.24 5.98 -0.59
N GLN A 31 -18.62 6.36 0.54
CA GLN A 31 -18.52 7.76 0.95
C GLN A 31 -17.35 8.49 0.27
N PHE A 32 -16.41 7.76 -0.33
CA PHE A 32 -15.29 8.33 -1.04
C PHE A 32 -15.58 8.44 -2.54
N GLN A 33 -15.81 9.66 -3.01
CA GLN A 33 -16.13 9.97 -4.41
C GLN A 33 -14.95 10.61 -5.17
N GLY A 34 -13.76 10.62 -4.53
CA GLY A 34 -12.56 11.24 -5.08
C GLY A 34 -11.78 10.34 -6.04
N ARG A 35 -10.77 10.92 -6.68
CA ARG A 35 -9.84 10.21 -7.58
C ARG A 35 -8.55 9.85 -6.84
N VAL A 36 -8.11 8.61 -7.00
CA VAL A 36 -6.84 8.11 -6.47
C VAL A 36 -5.84 7.94 -7.60
N LEU A 37 -4.63 8.47 -7.42
CA LEU A 37 -3.47 8.16 -8.26
C LEU A 37 -2.46 7.34 -7.46
N VAL A 38 -2.10 6.16 -7.96
CA VAL A 38 -0.96 5.39 -7.43
C VAL A 38 0.23 5.64 -8.34
N VAL A 39 1.32 6.16 -7.78
CA VAL A 39 2.59 6.38 -8.45
C VAL A 39 3.58 5.35 -7.96
N GLU A 40 3.87 4.36 -8.80
CA GLU A 40 4.88 3.34 -8.55
C GLU A 40 6.03 3.51 -9.54
N ARG A 41 7.27 3.42 -9.03
CA ARG A 41 8.48 3.54 -9.85
C ARG A 41 8.65 2.33 -10.78
N ASP A 42 8.33 1.14 -10.27
CA ASP A 42 8.32 -0.10 -11.03
C ASP A 42 6.92 -0.73 -11.02
N PRO A 43 6.10 -0.49 -12.06
CA PRO A 43 4.72 -1.00 -12.13
C PRO A 43 4.61 -2.52 -12.15
N THR A 44 5.70 -3.24 -12.38
CA THR A 44 5.72 -4.70 -12.27
C THR A 44 5.84 -5.18 -10.82
N TYR A 45 6.13 -4.26 -9.89
CA TYR A 45 6.44 -4.52 -8.49
C TYR A 45 7.62 -5.48 -8.28
N THR A 46 8.45 -5.70 -9.30
CA THR A 46 9.59 -6.62 -9.23
C THR A 46 10.54 -6.25 -8.11
N PHE A 47 10.78 -4.94 -7.91
CA PHE A 47 11.69 -4.43 -6.87
C PHE A 47 10.99 -3.98 -5.59
N ALA A 48 9.69 -4.23 -5.43
CA ALA A 48 8.97 -3.89 -4.22
C ALA A 48 9.36 -4.83 -3.08
N SER A 49 9.56 -4.30 -1.87
CA SER A 49 9.89 -5.13 -0.69
C SER A 49 8.86 -6.24 -0.45
N THR A 50 7.58 -5.98 -0.72
CA THR A 50 6.49 -6.96 -0.65
C THR A 50 6.77 -8.21 -1.49
N SER A 51 7.20 -8.02 -2.74
CA SER A 51 7.47 -9.11 -3.69
C SER A 51 8.66 -9.99 -3.27
N HIS A 52 9.56 -9.44 -2.45
CA HIS A 52 10.73 -10.16 -1.90
C HIS A 52 10.49 -10.75 -0.50
N THR A 53 9.26 -10.71 0.02
CA THR A 53 8.94 -11.38 1.29
C THR A 53 8.58 -12.84 1.08
N ASN A 54 8.60 -13.64 2.16
CA ASN A 54 8.08 -15.00 2.15
C ASN A 54 6.54 -15.06 2.22
N SER A 55 5.85 -13.92 2.02
CA SER A 55 4.39 -13.76 2.14
C SER A 55 3.79 -14.28 3.46
N CYS A 56 4.58 -14.26 4.54
CA CYS A 56 4.14 -14.67 5.86
C CYS A 56 3.62 -13.47 6.64
N ILE A 57 2.52 -13.67 7.37
CA ILE A 57 2.05 -12.72 8.37
C ILE A 57 2.46 -13.23 9.73
N ARG A 58 3.19 -12.42 10.49
CA ARG A 58 3.65 -12.73 11.85
C ARG A 58 3.42 -11.53 12.73
N GLN A 59 2.95 -11.76 13.95
CA GLN A 59 2.92 -10.71 14.95
C GLN A 59 4.35 -10.44 15.41
N GLN A 60 4.88 -9.26 15.09
CA GLN A 60 6.13 -8.80 15.66
C GLN A 60 5.85 -8.13 17.00
N PHE A 61 6.55 -8.56 18.04
CA PHE A 61 6.47 -7.97 19.36
C PHE A 61 7.56 -6.93 19.52
N SER A 62 7.17 -5.67 19.74
CA SER A 62 8.11 -4.57 20.00
C SER A 62 8.22 -4.24 21.48
N ASN A 63 7.26 -4.68 22.30
CA ASN A 63 7.29 -4.49 23.75
C ASN A 63 8.11 -5.60 24.43
N PRO A 64 9.08 -5.26 25.32
CA PRO A 64 9.95 -6.24 25.95
C PRO A 64 9.23 -7.35 26.72
N ILE A 65 8.04 -7.08 27.26
CA ILE A 65 7.24 -8.09 27.96
C ILE A 65 6.61 -9.09 26.97
N ASN A 66 6.12 -8.61 25.83
CA ASN A 66 5.53 -9.47 24.81
C ASN A 66 6.59 -10.33 24.11
N ILE A 67 7.81 -9.82 23.99
CA ILE A 67 8.96 -10.61 23.49
C ILE A 67 9.29 -11.77 24.44
N ARG A 68 9.22 -11.55 25.76
CA ARG A 68 9.56 -12.56 26.77
C ARG A 68 8.53 -13.68 26.93
N ILE A 69 7.27 -13.40 26.60
CA ILE A 69 6.16 -14.37 26.74
C ILE A 69 5.95 -15.18 25.44
N SER A 70 6.48 -14.69 24.31
CA SER A 70 6.38 -15.35 23.00
C SER A 70 7.34 -16.52 22.83
#